data_AF-A0A8J7XE57-F1
#
_entry.id   AF-A0A8J7XE57-F1
#
_cell.length_a   1.000
_cell.length_b   1.000
_cell.length_c   1.000
_cell.angle_alpha   90.00
_cell.angle_beta   90.00
_cell.angle_gamma   90.00
#
_symmetry.space_group_name_H-M   'P 1'
#
loop_
_entity.id
_entity.type
_entity.pdbx_description
1 polymer ?
#
loop_
_entity_poly.entity_id
_entity_poly.type
_entity_poly.pdbx_seq_one_letter_code
_entity_poly.pdbx_strand_id
1 'polypeptide(L)'
;MRKGINCCQLLIIAIFLVPQCQALPPRSGPDGRVRVLYLGDPISLGYITPYMFMMVEPLIDVTPVIASEIVATYYFGMEGHDMVARAIRLYIPRTYKRLVEDKDVIVLSDATLTTLTTNHVAWMARSVLEEGLGLMMAGGVESYYSGGWHVTVVEDILPVESVMRSTEGGFGRVLEPDHELMSSIPWRDGGFGRVPIGGSNEVALRPGATELMRLEITSGGFNPMMCTHDIGEGRTFAFSPDWTWGWGYAFSLWEYYGDFANNLMLFLARQRVPQDIELLHAARKELLKLDISRGLLISLFDFVEKFGANTAPLEKMLDEVDLLRREAEEHYIGYAFDDALEITKHAIEAAERAEQEAVRLKNSALFWIYIIEWFVVTATSLITGVVVWTLMVRRRYFKEIRSTRFIK
;
A
#
# COMPACT_ATOMS: atom_id res chain seq x y z
N MET A 1 50.61 -33.76 -45.78
CA MET A 1 49.25 -34.06 -45.26
C MET A 1 48.81 -32.90 -44.37
N ARG A 2 48.11 -31.90 -44.93
CA ARG A 2 47.45 -30.82 -44.17
C ARG A 2 45.94 -31.07 -44.29
N LYS A 3 45.30 -31.53 -43.21
CA LYS A 3 43.84 -31.64 -43.14
C LYS A 3 43.29 -30.26 -42.83
N GLY A 4 42.55 -29.69 -43.78
CA GLY A 4 41.80 -28.45 -43.59
C GLY A 4 40.68 -28.69 -42.58
N ILE A 5 40.64 -27.87 -41.54
CA ILE A 5 39.51 -27.80 -40.61
C ILE A 5 38.42 -27.03 -41.33
N ASN A 6 37.30 -27.70 -41.59
CA ASN A 6 36.15 -27.15 -42.30
C ASN A 6 35.54 -25.98 -41.50
N CYS A 7 35.37 -24.85 -42.18
CA CYS A 7 34.77 -23.62 -41.65
C CYS A 7 33.36 -23.84 -41.04
N CYS A 8 32.63 -24.87 -41.49
CA CYS A 8 31.33 -25.28 -40.91
C CYS A 8 31.43 -25.88 -39.50
N GLN A 9 32.54 -26.50 -39.10
CA GLN A 9 32.67 -27.06 -37.74
C GLN A 9 32.96 -25.98 -36.69
N LEU A 10 33.59 -24.86 -37.09
CA LEU A 10 33.79 -23.69 -36.23
C LEU A 10 32.49 -22.90 -36.00
N LEU A 11 31.57 -22.89 -36.98
CA LEU A 11 30.29 -22.19 -36.84
C LEU A 11 29.32 -22.91 -35.88
N ILE A 12 29.35 -24.25 -35.84
CA ILE A 12 28.48 -25.04 -34.95
C ILE A 12 28.94 -24.98 -33.49
N ILE A 13 30.25 -24.84 -33.23
CA ILE A 13 30.79 -24.68 -31.88
C ILE A 13 30.53 -23.26 -31.34
N ALA A 14 30.45 -22.24 -32.20
CA ALA A 14 30.12 -20.88 -31.80
C ALA A 14 28.65 -20.69 -31.37
N ILE A 15 27.72 -21.53 -31.85
CA ILE A 15 26.30 -21.48 -31.46
C ILE A 15 26.06 -22.06 -30.05
N PHE A 16 26.95 -22.93 -29.55
CA PHE A 16 26.86 -23.49 -28.19
C PHE A 16 27.58 -22.69 -27.10
N LEU A 17 28.22 -21.56 -27.47
CA LEU A 17 28.89 -20.63 -26.55
C LEU A 17 28.12 -19.31 -26.41
N VAL A 18 26.83 -19.28 -26.71
CA VAL A 18 25.95 -18.27 -26.12
C VAL A 18 25.86 -18.64 -24.65
N PRO A 19 26.32 -17.79 -23.70
CA PRO A 19 25.98 -18.01 -22.31
C PRO A 19 24.46 -18.09 -22.27
N GLN A 20 23.93 -19.24 -21.89
CA GLN A 20 22.54 -19.30 -21.49
C GLN A 20 22.44 -18.30 -20.34
N CYS A 21 21.91 -17.12 -20.65
CA CYS A 21 21.52 -16.13 -19.65
C CYS A 21 20.41 -16.82 -18.88
N GLN A 22 20.79 -17.61 -17.87
CA GLN A 22 19.83 -18.23 -16.98
C GLN A 22 19.16 -17.07 -16.26
N ALA A 23 17.91 -16.80 -16.61
CA ALA A 23 17.11 -15.83 -15.89
C ALA A 23 17.15 -16.25 -14.41
N LEU A 24 17.65 -15.35 -13.57
CA LEU A 24 17.73 -15.60 -12.14
C LEU A 24 16.33 -15.90 -11.59
N PRO A 25 16.21 -16.82 -10.62
CA PRO A 25 14.93 -17.33 -10.18
C PRO A 25 14.08 -16.24 -9.53
N PRO A 26 12.74 -16.34 -9.64
CA PRO A 26 11.81 -15.46 -8.93
C PRO A 26 12.00 -15.57 -7.41
N ARG A 27 11.72 -14.47 -6.70
CA ARG A 27 11.79 -14.40 -5.24
C ARG A 27 10.42 -14.18 -4.61
N SER A 28 10.07 -14.99 -3.62
CA SER A 28 8.86 -14.85 -2.82
C SER A 28 9.03 -15.59 -1.50
N GLY A 29 8.18 -15.28 -0.53
CA GLY A 29 8.02 -16.05 0.69
C GLY A 29 7.48 -17.46 0.45
N PRO A 30 7.48 -18.32 1.49
CA PRO A 30 6.91 -19.67 1.44
C PRO A 30 5.42 -19.71 1.11
N ASP A 31 4.72 -18.60 1.33
CA ASP A 31 3.31 -18.36 1.05
C ASP A 31 3.05 -17.82 -0.37
N GLY A 32 4.11 -17.65 -1.18
CA GLY A 32 4.02 -17.14 -2.55
C GLY A 32 3.97 -15.62 -2.65
N ARG A 33 4.00 -14.88 -1.53
CA ARG A 33 3.94 -13.42 -1.52
C ARG A 33 5.32 -12.79 -1.67
N VAL A 34 5.41 -11.66 -2.39
CA VAL A 34 6.63 -10.85 -2.47
C VAL A 34 6.78 -10.03 -1.19
N ARG A 35 7.88 -10.20 -0.47
CA ARG A 35 8.09 -9.54 0.82
C ARG A 35 8.84 -8.24 0.64
N VAL A 36 8.15 -7.13 0.83
CA VAL A 36 8.65 -5.77 0.58
C VAL A 36 9.05 -5.13 1.90
N LEU A 37 10.24 -4.53 1.96
CA LEU A 37 10.64 -3.60 3.02
C LEU A 37 10.50 -2.17 2.49
N TYR A 38 9.46 -1.46 2.91
CA TYR A 38 9.21 -0.08 2.47
C TYR A 38 9.81 0.90 3.47
N LEU A 39 10.92 1.55 3.12
CA LEU A 39 11.51 2.64 3.91
C LEU A 39 11.13 3.97 3.28
N GLY A 40 10.47 4.81 4.07
CA GLY A 40 10.11 6.14 3.61
C GLY A 40 8.96 6.74 4.37
N ASP A 41 7.95 7.17 3.63
CA ASP A 41 6.70 7.73 4.12
C ASP A 41 5.50 6.78 3.89
N PRO A 42 5.52 5.53 4.39
CA PRO A 42 4.47 4.55 4.10
C PRO A 42 3.09 4.98 4.61
N ILE A 43 3.02 5.76 5.68
CA ILE A 43 1.77 6.18 6.32
C ILE A 43 1.66 7.70 6.23
N SER A 44 0.59 8.18 5.61
CA SER A 44 0.24 9.60 5.53
C SER A 44 -1.19 9.84 5.99
N LEU A 45 -1.40 10.95 6.72
CA LEU A 45 -2.73 11.42 7.14
C LEU A 45 -3.38 12.38 6.11
N GLY A 46 -2.67 12.73 5.03
CA GLY A 46 -3.11 13.78 4.10
C GLY A 46 -2.91 13.51 2.62
N TYR A 47 -2.32 12.38 2.23
CA TYR A 47 -2.09 12.03 0.83
C TYR A 47 -2.01 10.51 0.61
N ILE A 48 -2.09 10.10 -0.64
CA ILE A 48 -2.06 8.70 -1.07
C ILE A 48 -0.61 8.22 -1.16
N THR A 49 -0.33 7.03 -0.63
CA THR A 49 0.99 6.38 -0.70
C THR A 49 0.87 5.03 -1.42
N PRO A 50 1.94 4.52 -2.06
CA PRO A 50 1.93 3.20 -2.69
C PRO A 50 1.68 2.09 -1.67
N TYR A 51 2.13 2.30 -0.43
CA TYR A 51 1.94 1.37 0.68
C TYR A 51 0.47 0.99 0.90
N MET A 52 -0.49 1.92 0.71
CA MET A 52 -1.91 1.61 0.87
C MET A 52 -2.39 0.53 -0.09
N PHE A 53 -1.84 0.48 -1.30
CA PHE A 53 -2.17 -0.51 -2.31
C PHE A 53 -1.39 -1.81 -2.12
N MET A 54 -0.14 -1.73 -1.66
CA MET A 54 0.67 -2.91 -1.33
C MET A 54 0.12 -3.67 -0.12
N MET A 55 -0.49 -2.96 0.84
CA MET A 55 -1.05 -3.54 2.07
C MET A 55 -2.29 -4.41 1.82
N VAL A 56 -3.02 -4.15 0.73
CA VAL A 56 -4.25 -4.89 0.36
C VAL A 56 -4.04 -5.81 -0.83
N GLU A 57 -2.81 -5.93 -1.32
CA GLU A 57 -2.45 -6.76 -2.47
C GLU A 57 -2.15 -8.19 -2.03
N PRO A 58 -2.93 -9.22 -2.45
CA PRO A 58 -2.69 -10.59 -2.01
C PRO A 58 -1.33 -11.17 -2.41
N LEU A 59 -0.70 -10.64 -3.48
CA LEU A 59 0.63 -11.04 -3.93
C LEU A 59 1.79 -10.39 -3.16
N ILE A 60 1.52 -9.44 -2.26
CA ILE A 60 2.55 -8.66 -1.57
C ILE A 60 2.39 -8.78 -0.05
N ASP A 61 3.51 -8.95 0.65
CA ASP A 61 3.62 -8.76 2.09
C ASP A 61 4.54 -7.56 2.34
N VAL A 62 3.97 -6.41 2.70
CA VAL A 62 4.73 -5.17 2.88
C VAL A 62 4.96 -4.86 4.36
N THR A 63 6.23 -4.66 4.72
CA THR A 63 6.63 -4.14 6.03
C THR A 63 6.94 -2.65 5.91
N PRO A 64 6.10 -1.76 6.48
CA PRO A 64 6.34 -0.32 6.46
C PRO A 64 7.37 0.09 7.51
N VAL A 65 8.29 0.96 7.11
CA VAL A 65 9.23 1.65 7.99
C VAL A 65 9.11 3.14 7.74
N ILE A 66 8.61 3.86 8.74
CA ILE A 66 8.63 5.34 8.73
C ILE A 66 10.10 5.76 8.82
N ALA A 67 10.66 6.17 7.69
CA ALA A 67 12.06 6.52 7.50
C ALA A 67 12.26 7.92 6.90
N SER A 68 11.19 8.66 6.60
CA SER A 68 11.27 10.09 6.24
C SER A 68 11.18 10.97 7.49
N GLU A 69 12.27 11.66 7.82
CA GLU A 69 12.30 12.67 8.87
C GLU A 69 11.45 13.87 8.51
N ILE A 70 11.43 14.29 7.24
CA ILE A 70 10.63 15.45 6.82
C ILE A 70 9.15 15.20 7.06
N VAL A 71 8.65 14.05 6.61
CA VAL A 71 7.24 13.66 6.80
C VAL A 71 6.94 13.45 8.28
N ALA A 72 7.82 12.77 9.02
CA ALA A 72 7.62 12.53 10.45
C ALA A 72 7.58 13.85 11.24
N THR A 73 8.49 14.79 10.97
CA THR A 73 8.50 16.10 11.63
C THR A 73 7.30 16.96 11.22
N TYR A 74 6.84 16.86 9.97
CA TYR A 74 5.65 17.58 9.52
C TYR A 74 4.39 17.17 10.29
N TYR A 75 4.17 15.87 10.51
CA TYR A 75 2.96 15.37 11.19
C TYR A 75 3.08 15.29 12.72
N PHE A 76 4.27 15.02 13.25
CA PHE A 76 4.48 14.74 14.68
C PHE A 76 5.38 15.76 15.38
N GLY A 77 5.79 16.83 14.69
CA GLY A 77 6.62 17.88 15.26
C GLY A 77 7.98 17.36 15.71
N MET A 78 8.46 17.84 16.87
CA MET A 78 9.78 17.46 17.42
C MET A 78 9.89 15.97 17.76
N GLU A 79 8.77 15.25 17.94
CA GLU A 79 8.78 13.81 18.21
C GLU A 79 9.04 12.97 16.95
N GLY A 80 8.97 13.57 15.75
CA GLY A 80 9.15 12.88 14.48
C GLY A 80 10.50 12.17 14.36
N HIS A 81 11.58 12.80 14.79
CA HIS A 81 12.93 12.21 14.77
C HIS A 81 13.00 10.93 15.61
N ASP A 82 12.49 10.99 16.86
CA ASP A 82 12.44 9.82 17.74
C ASP A 82 11.54 8.72 17.18
N MET A 83 10.45 9.08 16.51
CA MET A 83 9.58 8.12 15.82
C MET A 83 10.31 7.38 14.70
N VAL A 84 11.05 8.08 13.85
CA VAL A 84 11.85 7.46 12.78
C VAL A 84 12.90 6.51 13.36
N ALA A 85 13.66 6.97 14.36
CA ALA A 85 14.65 6.13 15.04
C ALA A 85 14.03 4.88 15.68
N ARG A 86 12.82 4.99 16.25
CA ARG A 86 12.07 3.83 16.78
C ARG A 86 11.62 2.90 15.66
N ALA A 87 11.05 3.42 14.57
CA ALA A 87 10.56 2.62 13.45
C ALA A 87 11.69 1.79 12.82
N ILE A 88 12.84 2.43 12.57
CA ILE A 88 14.04 1.76 12.06
C ILE A 88 14.46 0.60 12.97
N ARG A 89 14.51 0.82 14.29
CA ARG A 89 14.90 -0.21 15.26
C ARG A 89 13.91 -1.38 15.37
N LEU A 90 12.63 -1.12 15.13
CA LEU A 90 11.55 -2.11 15.26
C LEU A 90 11.40 -2.95 14.00
N TYR A 91 11.46 -2.32 12.82
CA TYR A 91 11.00 -2.94 11.57
C TYR A 91 12.13 -3.30 10.60
N ILE A 92 13.29 -2.64 10.65
CA ILE A 92 14.44 -3.07 9.83
C ILE A 92 15.02 -4.37 10.43
N PRO A 93 15.29 -5.40 9.60
CA PRO A 93 15.95 -6.62 10.05
C PRO A 93 17.28 -6.34 10.77
N ARG A 94 17.43 -6.84 11.99
CA ARG A 94 18.59 -6.56 12.87
C ARG A 94 19.91 -7.24 12.44
N THR A 95 19.85 -8.11 11.44
CA THR A 95 20.99 -8.86 10.91
C THR A 95 20.85 -9.02 9.41
N TYR A 96 21.97 -9.03 8.69
CA TYR A 96 21.99 -9.30 7.25
C TYR A 96 21.25 -10.58 6.85
N LYS A 97 21.45 -11.68 7.60
CA LYS A 97 20.78 -12.96 7.35
C LYS A 97 19.25 -12.81 7.31
N ARG A 98 18.67 -12.13 8.30
CA ARG A 98 17.22 -11.87 8.32
C ARG A 98 16.76 -10.95 7.18
N LEU A 99 17.57 -9.96 6.78
CA LEU A 99 17.21 -9.13 5.62
C LEU A 99 17.01 -10.01 4.38
N VAL A 100 17.95 -10.92 4.11
CA VAL A 100 17.94 -11.80 2.94
C VAL A 100 16.85 -12.87 3.05
N GLU A 101 16.67 -13.45 4.23
CA GLU A 101 15.69 -14.50 4.47
C GLU A 101 14.26 -13.96 4.47
N ASP A 102 14.03 -12.74 4.98
CA ASP A 102 12.68 -12.20 5.23
C ASP A 102 12.20 -11.22 4.14
N LYS A 103 13.08 -10.75 3.24
CA LYS A 103 12.75 -9.72 2.24
C LYS A 103 13.23 -10.09 0.83
N ASP A 104 12.44 -9.64 -0.14
CA ASP A 104 12.66 -9.85 -1.57
C ASP A 104 12.88 -8.53 -2.29
N VAL A 105 12.22 -7.45 -1.85
CA VAL A 105 12.36 -6.10 -2.43
C VAL A 105 12.54 -5.05 -1.33
N ILE A 106 13.44 -4.09 -1.58
CA ILE A 106 13.68 -2.93 -0.72
C ILE A 106 13.24 -1.68 -1.47
N VAL A 107 12.38 -0.87 -0.85
CA VAL A 107 11.92 0.42 -1.38
C VAL A 107 12.51 1.54 -0.54
N LEU A 108 13.17 2.49 -1.19
CA LEU A 108 13.66 3.73 -0.60
C LEU A 108 12.86 4.89 -1.19
N SER A 109 12.04 5.56 -0.37
CA SER A 109 11.16 6.65 -0.79
C SER A 109 11.26 7.79 0.20
N ASP A 110 12.09 8.81 -0.08
CA ASP A 110 12.42 9.82 0.92
C ASP A 110 12.87 9.22 2.25
N ALA A 111 13.67 8.16 2.17
CA ALA A 111 14.30 7.54 3.33
C ALA A 111 15.52 8.36 3.77
N THR A 112 15.46 8.97 4.95
CA THR A 112 16.52 9.82 5.51
C THR A 112 17.77 9.01 5.83
N LEU A 113 18.83 9.22 5.05
CA LEU A 113 20.09 8.47 5.18
C LEU A 113 20.72 8.56 6.59
N THR A 114 20.66 9.72 7.24
CA THR A 114 21.30 9.97 8.56
C THR A 114 20.74 9.12 9.69
N THR A 115 19.53 8.59 9.53
CA THR A 115 18.87 7.72 10.51
C THR A 115 19.26 6.24 10.35
N LEU A 116 19.86 5.89 9.22
CA LEU A 116 20.33 4.54 8.91
C LEU A 116 21.78 4.36 9.36
N THR A 117 22.10 3.15 9.83
CA THR A 117 23.49 2.79 10.13
C THR A 117 24.25 2.48 8.85
N THR A 118 25.59 2.62 8.86
CA THR A 118 26.44 2.18 7.75
C THR A 118 26.22 0.70 7.38
N ASN A 119 25.91 -0.14 8.38
CA ASN A 119 25.58 -1.54 8.15
C ASN A 119 24.27 -1.70 7.38
N HIS A 120 23.22 -0.94 7.70
CA HIS A 120 21.96 -1.01 6.95
C HIS A 120 22.19 -0.71 5.48
N VAL A 121 22.91 0.38 5.17
CA VAL A 121 23.22 0.80 3.80
C VAL A 121 24.07 -0.25 3.08
N ALA A 122 25.10 -0.78 3.73
CA ALA A 122 25.94 -1.83 3.17
C ALA A 122 25.16 -3.14 2.92
N TRP A 123 24.24 -3.50 3.82
CA TRP A 123 23.40 -4.68 3.68
C TRP A 123 22.44 -4.58 2.51
N MET A 124 21.83 -3.42 2.27
CA MET A 124 20.96 -3.19 1.11
C MET A 124 21.72 -3.42 -0.20
N ALA A 125 22.89 -2.79 -0.35
CA ALA A 125 23.69 -2.97 -1.57
C ALA A 125 24.16 -4.41 -1.74
N ARG A 126 24.66 -5.01 -0.66
CA ARG A 126 25.16 -6.40 -0.66
C ARG A 126 24.05 -7.40 -0.98
N SER A 127 22.85 -7.23 -0.44
CA SER A 127 21.73 -8.15 -0.67
C SER A 127 21.24 -8.12 -2.12
N VAL A 128 21.34 -6.97 -2.80
CA VAL A 128 21.06 -6.89 -4.23
C VAL A 128 22.15 -7.64 -5.01
N LEU A 129 23.42 -7.32 -4.75
CA LEU A 129 24.54 -7.85 -5.52
C LEU A 129 24.77 -9.36 -5.35
N GLU A 130 24.68 -9.86 -4.11
CA GLU A 130 25.07 -11.23 -3.77
C GLU A 130 23.89 -12.20 -3.63
N GLU A 131 22.70 -11.69 -3.28
CA GLU A 131 21.57 -12.54 -2.86
C GLU A 131 20.33 -12.35 -3.74
N GLY A 132 20.37 -11.41 -4.67
CA GLY A 132 19.35 -11.20 -5.69
C GLY A 132 18.10 -10.44 -5.25
N LEU A 133 18.17 -9.66 -4.17
CA LEU A 133 17.07 -8.78 -3.79
C LEU A 133 16.85 -7.69 -4.85
N GLY A 134 15.60 -7.28 -4.99
CA GLY A 134 15.21 -6.09 -5.73
C GLY A 134 15.42 -4.83 -4.88
N LEU A 135 15.82 -3.72 -5.50
CA LEU A 135 15.85 -2.42 -4.83
C LEU A 135 15.29 -1.32 -5.74
N MET A 136 14.44 -0.47 -5.19
CA MET A 136 14.08 0.78 -5.86
C MET A 136 14.37 2.00 -5.00
N MET A 137 14.73 3.10 -5.66
CA MET A 137 14.73 4.43 -5.08
C MET A 137 13.73 5.29 -5.83
N ALA A 138 12.76 5.86 -5.11
CA ALA A 138 11.93 6.95 -5.58
C ALA A 138 12.58 8.28 -5.22
N GLY A 139 12.31 9.31 -6.02
CA GLY A 139 12.83 10.65 -5.80
C GLY A 139 12.09 11.40 -4.71
N GLY A 140 12.61 12.58 -4.43
CA GLY A 140 12.15 13.44 -3.36
C GLY A 140 13.31 14.16 -2.69
N VAL A 141 13.01 14.84 -1.59
CA VAL A 141 13.93 15.74 -0.89
C VAL A 141 14.99 14.99 -0.07
N GLU A 142 14.69 13.76 0.35
CA GLU A 142 15.58 12.90 1.15
C GLU A 142 16.18 11.76 0.32
N SER A 143 16.09 11.86 -1.01
CA SER A 143 16.51 10.84 -1.97
C SER A 143 17.66 11.32 -2.86
N TYR A 144 18.37 10.41 -3.54
CA TYR A 144 19.47 10.71 -4.47
C TYR A 144 20.53 11.69 -3.91
N TYR A 145 20.93 12.71 -4.68
CA TYR A 145 21.91 13.70 -4.25
C TYR A 145 21.43 14.50 -3.04
N SER A 146 20.18 14.99 -3.06
CA SER A 146 19.62 15.85 -2.00
C SER A 146 19.53 15.13 -0.65
N GLY A 147 19.25 13.83 -0.66
CA GLY A 147 19.27 12.97 0.52
C GLY A 147 20.66 12.51 0.97
N GLY A 148 21.71 12.84 0.22
CA GLY A 148 23.08 12.39 0.50
C GLY A 148 23.39 10.95 0.09
N TRP A 149 22.50 10.27 -0.64
CA TRP A 149 22.71 8.88 -1.06
C TRP A 149 23.88 8.71 -2.02
N HIS A 150 24.24 9.77 -2.76
CA HIS A 150 25.35 9.80 -3.72
C HIS A 150 26.74 9.45 -3.14
N VAL A 151 26.93 9.50 -1.82
CA VAL A 151 28.19 9.09 -1.17
C VAL A 151 28.18 7.65 -0.65
N THR A 152 27.13 6.89 -0.93
CA THR A 152 26.90 5.56 -0.36
C THR A 152 27.11 4.46 -1.38
N VAL A 153 27.32 3.23 -0.90
CA VAL A 153 27.38 2.03 -1.77
C VAL A 153 26.05 1.68 -2.44
N VAL A 154 24.93 2.30 -2.03
CA VAL A 154 23.65 2.14 -2.72
C VAL A 154 23.66 2.93 -4.03
N GLU A 155 24.32 4.09 -4.09
CA GLU A 155 24.49 4.86 -5.33
C GLU A 155 25.13 4.01 -6.44
N ASP A 156 26.14 3.20 -6.08
CA ASP A 156 26.90 2.36 -7.01
C ASP A 156 26.06 1.29 -7.71
N ILE A 157 24.93 0.88 -7.12
CA ILE A 157 24.05 -0.16 -7.66
C ILE A 157 22.80 0.39 -8.34
N LEU A 158 22.50 1.69 -8.18
CA LEU A 158 21.35 2.31 -8.84
C LEU A 158 21.59 2.37 -10.37
N PRO A 159 20.52 2.29 -11.18
CA PRO A 159 20.63 2.38 -12.65
C PRO A 159 20.98 3.80 -13.15
N VAL A 160 21.15 4.74 -12.23
CA VAL A 160 21.42 6.16 -12.50
C VAL A 160 22.50 6.70 -11.56
N GLU A 161 23.11 7.81 -11.96
CA GLU A 161 23.99 8.64 -11.15
C GLU A 161 23.25 9.90 -10.73
N SER A 162 23.31 10.20 -9.43
CA SER A 162 22.70 11.36 -8.79
C SER A 162 23.43 12.65 -9.18
N VAL A 163 22.69 13.67 -9.64
CA VAL A 163 23.23 15.00 -9.93
C VAL A 163 22.81 16.00 -8.84
N MET A 164 23.67 16.98 -8.51
CA MET A 164 23.40 18.04 -7.50
C MET A 164 22.36 19.07 -7.97
N ARG A 165 21.23 18.62 -8.53
CA ARG A 165 20.18 19.48 -9.09
C ARG A 165 18.83 18.77 -9.01
N SER A 166 17.78 19.56 -9.17
CA SER A 166 16.41 19.08 -9.41
C SER A 166 15.87 19.76 -10.65
N THR A 167 14.95 19.08 -11.33
CA THR A 167 14.29 19.58 -12.53
C THR A 167 12.89 20.12 -12.19
N GLU A 168 12.41 21.02 -13.04
CA GLU A 168 10.99 21.40 -13.04
C GLU A 168 10.10 20.22 -13.45
N GLY A 169 8.79 20.41 -13.30
CA GLY A 169 7.77 19.45 -13.68
C GLY A 169 7.63 19.25 -15.20
N GLY A 170 7.00 18.13 -15.55
CA GLY A 170 6.89 17.67 -16.93
C GLY A 170 5.94 16.50 -17.09
N PHE A 171 6.09 15.79 -18.21
CA PHE A 171 5.29 14.61 -18.54
C PHE A 171 6.17 13.42 -18.88
N GLY A 172 5.76 12.24 -18.43
CA GLY A 172 6.46 11.00 -18.75
C GLY A 172 6.19 10.54 -20.18
N ARG A 173 7.26 10.23 -20.92
CA ARG A 173 7.25 9.61 -22.25
C ARG A 173 7.86 8.21 -22.17
N VAL A 174 7.08 7.22 -22.60
CA VAL A 174 7.54 5.83 -22.64
C VAL A 174 8.55 5.65 -23.78
N LEU A 175 9.68 5.02 -23.48
CA LEU A 175 10.72 4.68 -24.46
C LEU A 175 10.69 3.19 -24.83
N GLU A 176 10.39 2.32 -23.86
CA GLU A 176 10.39 0.87 -24.02
C GLU A 176 8.99 0.28 -23.77
N PRO A 177 8.03 0.45 -24.69
CA PRO A 177 6.63 0.04 -24.47
C PRO A 177 6.45 -1.49 -24.37
N ASP A 178 7.31 -2.27 -25.02
CA ASP A 178 7.25 -3.73 -25.05
C ASP A 178 7.95 -4.39 -23.84
N HIS A 179 8.60 -3.59 -22.99
CA HIS A 179 9.27 -4.09 -21.78
C HIS A 179 8.24 -4.64 -20.78
N GLU A 180 8.51 -5.79 -20.15
CA GLU A 180 7.55 -6.54 -19.30
C GLU A 180 6.77 -5.67 -18.29
N LEU A 181 7.46 -4.80 -17.56
CA LEU A 181 6.84 -3.87 -16.62
C LEU A 181 5.97 -2.83 -17.35
N MET A 182 6.46 -2.29 -18.46
CA MET A 182 5.81 -1.21 -19.19
C MET A 182 4.57 -1.73 -19.91
N SER A 183 4.63 -2.91 -20.54
CA SER A 183 3.46 -3.51 -21.20
C SER A 183 2.35 -3.92 -20.22
N SER A 184 2.68 -4.13 -18.93
CA SER A 184 1.70 -4.48 -17.90
C SER A 184 0.78 -3.34 -17.47
N ILE A 185 1.04 -2.11 -17.92
CA ILE A 185 0.33 -0.92 -17.50
C ILE A 185 -0.20 -0.17 -18.74
N PRO A 186 -1.45 0.30 -18.75
CA PRO A 186 -2.07 0.89 -19.93
C PRO A 186 -1.65 2.36 -20.04
N TRP A 187 -0.45 2.58 -20.55
CA TRP A 187 0.06 3.89 -20.94
C TRP A 187 -0.68 4.39 -22.22
N ARG A 188 -1.98 4.74 -22.11
CA ARG A 188 -2.80 5.22 -23.26
C ARG A 188 -2.09 6.36 -24.01
N ASP A 189 -2.22 6.35 -25.34
CA ASP A 189 -1.62 7.35 -26.25
C ASP A 189 -0.09 7.51 -26.12
N GLY A 190 0.64 6.44 -25.79
CA GLY A 190 2.10 6.43 -25.73
C GLY A 190 2.69 6.99 -24.42
N GLY A 191 1.91 7.04 -23.33
CA GLY A 191 2.40 7.48 -22.03
C GLY A 191 1.36 7.52 -20.91
N PHE A 192 1.71 8.25 -19.85
CA PHE A 192 0.95 8.52 -18.62
C PHE A 192 -0.39 9.27 -18.83
N GLY A 193 -1.01 9.23 -20.03
CA GLY A 193 -2.24 9.99 -20.33
C GLY A 193 -2.17 11.49 -20.01
N ARG A 194 -0.95 12.06 -19.96
CA ARG A 194 -0.61 13.41 -19.45
C ARG A 194 -0.90 13.67 -17.97
N VAL A 195 -0.79 12.72 -17.04
CA VAL A 195 -0.69 13.18 -15.64
C VAL A 195 0.68 13.85 -15.40
N PRO A 196 0.67 15.10 -14.91
CA PRO A 196 1.88 15.88 -14.72
C PRO A 196 2.69 15.35 -13.55
N ILE A 197 4.00 15.44 -13.68
CA ILE A 197 4.95 15.29 -12.58
C ILE A 197 5.37 16.70 -12.16
N GLY A 198 5.37 16.97 -10.85
CA GLY A 198 5.64 18.31 -10.30
C GLY A 198 7.12 18.71 -10.28
N GLY A 199 8.03 17.73 -10.42
CA GLY A 199 9.47 17.92 -10.39
C GLY A 199 10.20 16.59 -10.25
N SER A 200 11.52 16.60 -10.24
CA SER A 200 12.33 15.37 -10.14
C SER A 200 13.75 15.68 -9.70
N ASN A 201 14.41 14.70 -9.06
CA ASN A 201 15.87 14.77 -8.88
C ASN A 201 16.54 14.61 -10.26
N GLU A 202 17.50 15.47 -10.59
CA GLU A 202 18.24 15.34 -11.84
C GLU A 202 19.19 14.14 -11.73
N VAL A 203 19.16 13.26 -12.74
CA VAL A 203 19.93 12.01 -12.75
C VAL A 203 20.52 11.74 -14.14
N ALA A 204 21.61 10.99 -14.19
CA ALA A 204 22.22 10.52 -15.43
C ALA A 204 22.12 9.00 -15.54
N LEU A 205 21.72 8.48 -16.70
CA LEU A 205 21.62 7.03 -16.92
C LEU A 205 23.01 6.37 -16.84
N ARG A 206 23.14 5.28 -16.08
CA ARG A 206 24.39 4.50 -16.04
C ARG A 206 24.56 3.62 -17.28
N PRO A 207 25.80 3.38 -17.74
CA PRO A 207 26.07 2.41 -18.78
C PRO A 207 25.55 1.02 -18.41
N GLY A 208 24.78 0.39 -19.30
CA GLY A 208 24.17 -0.93 -19.08
C GLY A 208 22.81 -0.90 -18.39
N ALA A 209 22.36 0.25 -17.87
CA ALA A 209 20.99 0.44 -17.45
C ALA A 209 20.07 0.71 -18.65
N THR A 210 18.80 0.38 -18.48
CA THR A 210 17.73 0.61 -19.48
C THR A 210 16.83 1.73 -18.98
N GLU A 211 16.66 2.77 -19.80
CA GLU A 211 15.72 3.86 -19.56
C GLU A 211 14.36 3.48 -20.15
N LEU A 212 13.39 3.18 -19.28
CA LEU A 212 12.04 2.76 -19.69
C LEU A 212 11.12 3.95 -19.99
N MET A 213 11.30 5.03 -19.23
CA MET A 213 10.53 6.25 -19.37
C MET A 213 11.43 7.46 -19.12
N ARG A 214 11.18 8.52 -19.88
CA ARG A 214 11.85 9.81 -19.78
C ARG A 214 10.86 10.89 -19.38
N LEU A 215 11.27 11.80 -18.51
CA LEU A 215 10.51 13.00 -18.17
C LEU A 215 10.85 14.10 -19.21
N GLU A 216 9.85 14.52 -19.98
CA GLU A 216 9.95 15.70 -20.85
C GLU A 216 9.58 16.95 -20.02
N ILE A 217 10.57 17.82 -19.77
CA ILE A 217 10.42 18.98 -18.88
C ILE A 217 9.66 20.09 -19.61
N THR A 218 8.71 20.73 -18.92
CA THR A 218 7.82 21.74 -19.52
C THR A 218 8.58 22.93 -20.12
N SER A 219 9.64 23.39 -19.46
CA SER A 219 10.52 24.47 -19.92
C SER A 219 11.54 24.04 -20.99
N GLY A 220 11.57 22.76 -21.35
CA GLY A 220 12.47 22.19 -22.35
C GLY A 220 13.58 21.34 -21.71
N GLY A 221 14.06 20.36 -22.48
CA GLY A 221 15.00 19.35 -22.01
C GLY A 221 14.31 18.09 -21.48
N PHE A 222 15.10 17.20 -20.91
CA PHE A 222 14.61 15.93 -20.39
C PHE A 222 15.43 15.43 -19.22
N ASN A 223 14.84 14.53 -18.42
CA ASN A 223 15.51 13.80 -17.33
C ASN A 223 15.11 12.32 -17.42
N PRO A 224 16.02 11.35 -17.22
CA PRO A 224 15.63 9.96 -17.07
C PRO A 224 14.64 9.80 -15.91
N MET A 225 13.50 9.13 -16.13
CA MET A 225 12.40 9.04 -15.17
C MET A 225 12.29 7.66 -14.53
N MET A 226 12.17 6.62 -15.35
CA MET A 226 12.13 5.23 -14.91
C MET A 226 13.31 4.50 -15.55
N CYS A 227 14.25 4.06 -14.74
CA CYS A 227 15.42 3.33 -15.20
C CYS A 227 15.52 2.01 -14.44
N THR A 228 15.99 0.95 -15.09
CA THR A 228 16.22 -0.34 -14.44
C THR A 228 17.56 -0.94 -14.85
N HIS A 229 18.16 -1.72 -13.96
CA HIS A 229 19.41 -2.42 -14.23
C HIS A 229 19.44 -3.75 -13.49
N ASP A 230 19.70 -4.83 -14.22
CA ASP A 230 20.06 -6.12 -13.62
C ASP A 230 21.55 -6.06 -13.25
N ILE A 231 21.86 -6.11 -11.96
CA ILE A 231 23.21 -5.93 -11.42
C ILE A 231 23.50 -6.96 -10.32
N GLY A 232 24.64 -7.63 -10.43
CA GLY A 232 24.94 -8.81 -9.61
C GLY A 232 23.85 -9.87 -9.80
N GLU A 233 23.36 -10.43 -8.70
CA GLU A 233 22.24 -11.37 -8.70
C GLU A 233 20.87 -10.67 -8.65
N GLY A 234 20.84 -9.34 -8.50
CA GLY A 234 19.65 -8.56 -8.20
C GLY A 234 19.10 -7.76 -9.37
N ARG A 235 18.18 -6.86 -9.03
CA ARG A 235 17.60 -5.88 -9.97
C ARG A 235 17.36 -4.57 -9.24
N THR A 236 17.80 -3.47 -9.84
CA THR A 236 17.56 -2.13 -9.31
C THR A 236 16.66 -1.31 -10.22
N PHE A 237 15.94 -0.37 -9.60
CA PHE A 237 15.05 0.56 -10.28
C PHE A 237 15.19 1.97 -9.72
N ALA A 238 15.29 2.97 -10.59
CA ALA A 238 15.25 4.37 -10.21
C ALA A 238 13.97 4.99 -10.76
N PHE A 239 13.17 5.56 -9.87
CA PHE A 239 12.10 6.49 -10.18
C PHE A 239 12.58 7.87 -9.76
N SER A 240 12.98 8.73 -10.69
CA SER A 240 13.64 10.00 -10.35
C SER A 240 12.71 11.11 -9.84
N PRO A 241 11.39 11.13 -10.13
CA PRO A 241 10.43 11.98 -9.44
C PRO A 241 10.06 11.44 -8.07
N ASP A 242 9.33 12.24 -7.30
CA ASP A 242 8.58 11.70 -6.18
C ASP A 242 7.35 10.94 -6.68
N TRP A 243 7.04 9.81 -6.04
CA TRP A 243 5.83 9.00 -6.30
C TRP A 243 4.80 9.13 -5.17
N THR A 244 5.09 9.89 -4.11
CA THR A 244 4.15 10.25 -3.03
C THR A 244 3.89 11.77 -3.08
N TRP A 245 3.71 12.46 -1.96
CA TRP A 245 3.26 13.87 -1.98
C TRP A 245 4.24 14.80 -2.70
N GLY A 246 3.91 16.09 -2.83
CA GLY A 246 4.79 17.05 -3.53
C GLY A 246 4.84 16.78 -5.03
N TRP A 247 6.00 16.35 -5.55
CA TRP A 247 6.20 16.16 -7.00
C TRP A 247 5.35 15.03 -7.59
N GLY A 248 4.96 14.04 -6.78
CA GLY A 248 4.15 12.90 -7.18
C GLY A 248 2.64 13.07 -6.97
N TYR A 249 2.16 14.23 -6.49
CA TYR A 249 0.76 14.38 -6.09
C TYR A 249 -0.24 13.98 -7.19
N ALA A 250 -0.07 14.49 -8.42
CA ALA A 250 -0.96 14.14 -9.52
C ALA A 250 -0.78 12.67 -9.95
N PHE A 251 0.45 12.15 -9.89
CA PHE A 251 0.78 10.75 -10.16
C PHE A 251 0.05 9.80 -9.18
N SER A 252 -0.03 10.15 -7.89
CA SER A 252 -0.74 9.35 -6.88
C SER A 252 -2.26 9.30 -7.03
N LEU A 253 -2.85 10.23 -7.80
CA LEU A 253 -4.29 10.28 -8.08
C LEU A 253 -4.67 9.53 -9.35
N TRP A 254 -3.67 8.98 -10.07
CA TRP A 254 -3.91 8.25 -11.30
C TRP A 254 -4.58 6.90 -11.04
N GLU A 255 -5.51 6.52 -11.92
CA GLU A 255 -6.31 5.29 -11.78
C GLU A 255 -5.46 4.02 -11.61
N TYR A 256 -4.34 3.90 -12.34
CA TYR A 256 -3.46 2.73 -12.31
C TYR A 256 -2.23 2.91 -11.40
N TYR A 257 -2.24 3.91 -10.50
CA TYR A 257 -1.13 4.18 -9.59
C TYR A 257 -0.82 2.97 -8.69
N GLY A 258 -1.86 2.38 -8.07
CA GLY A 258 -1.72 1.17 -7.26
C GLY A 258 -1.27 -0.03 -8.07
N ASP A 259 -1.75 -0.16 -9.31
CA ASP A 259 -1.33 -1.25 -10.18
C ASP A 259 0.15 -1.16 -10.55
N PHE A 260 0.61 0.04 -10.91
CA PHE A 260 2.02 0.29 -11.17
C PHE A 260 2.88 -0.02 -9.95
N ALA A 261 2.49 0.47 -8.76
CA ALA A 261 3.22 0.23 -7.52
C ALA A 261 3.38 -1.26 -7.23
N ASN A 262 2.30 -2.04 -7.34
CA ASN A 262 2.31 -3.46 -7.05
C ASN A 262 3.07 -4.25 -8.14
N ASN A 263 2.83 -3.96 -9.42
CA ASN A 263 3.51 -4.63 -10.53
C ASN A 263 5.02 -4.36 -10.53
N LEU A 264 5.45 -3.16 -10.09
CA LEU A 264 6.87 -2.86 -9.91
C LEU A 264 7.52 -3.75 -8.85
N MET A 265 6.81 -4.07 -7.75
CA MET A 265 7.34 -4.99 -6.73
C MET A 265 7.49 -6.40 -7.28
N LEU A 266 6.50 -6.88 -8.05
CA LEU A 266 6.58 -8.18 -8.74
C LEU A 266 7.77 -8.21 -9.71
N PHE A 267 7.93 -7.16 -10.52
CA PHE A 267 9.03 -7.01 -11.46
C PHE A 267 10.41 -7.03 -10.78
N LEU A 268 10.56 -6.30 -9.68
CA LEU A 268 11.80 -6.25 -8.90
C LEU A 268 12.12 -7.59 -8.23
N ALA A 269 11.09 -8.33 -7.83
CA ALA A 269 11.22 -9.69 -7.30
C ALA A 269 11.37 -10.77 -8.38
N ARG A 270 11.45 -10.37 -9.67
CA ARG A 270 11.48 -11.26 -10.84
C ARG A 270 10.27 -12.21 -10.92
N GLN A 271 9.17 -11.86 -10.25
CA GLN A 271 7.90 -12.54 -10.43
C GLN A 271 7.32 -12.20 -11.80
N ARG A 272 6.47 -13.09 -12.31
CA ARG A 272 5.74 -12.82 -13.55
C ARG A 272 4.85 -11.60 -13.35
N VAL A 273 5.04 -10.55 -14.15
CA VAL A 273 4.13 -9.40 -14.09
C VAL A 273 2.87 -9.71 -14.91
N PRO A 274 1.66 -9.67 -14.33
CA PRO A 274 0.44 -9.92 -15.09
C PRO A 274 0.27 -8.89 -16.22
N GLN A 275 -0.11 -9.36 -17.40
CA GLN A 275 -0.21 -8.51 -18.61
C GLN A 275 -1.66 -8.13 -18.95
N ASP A 276 -2.65 -8.85 -18.42
CA ASP A 276 -4.06 -8.46 -18.54
C ASP A 276 -4.40 -7.50 -17.39
N ILE A 277 -4.13 -6.22 -17.63
CA ILE A 277 -4.33 -5.18 -16.63
C ILE A 277 -5.81 -4.88 -16.38
N GLU A 278 -6.69 -5.06 -17.36
CA GLU A 278 -8.12 -4.80 -17.17
C GLU A 278 -8.70 -5.81 -16.18
N LEU A 279 -8.36 -7.09 -16.35
CA LEU A 279 -8.75 -8.15 -15.43
C LEU A 279 -8.14 -7.95 -14.04
N LEU A 280 -6.84 -7.70 -13.96
CA LEU A 280 -6.14 -7.52 -12.69
C LEU A 280 -6.68 -6.32 -11.91
N HIS A 281 -6.88 -5.20 -12.60
CA HIS A 281 -7.41 -3.97 -12.01
C HIS A 281 -8.84 -4.16 -11.50
N ALA A 282 -9.69 -4.89 -12.25
CA ALA A 282 -11.02 -5.27 -11.79
C ALA A 282 -10.97 -6.17 -10.55
N ALA A 283 -10.10 -7.18 -10.53
CA ALA A 283 -9.92 -8.07 -9.38
C ALA A 283 -9.47 -7.30 -8.12
N ARG A 284 -8.47 -6.41 -8.25
CA ARG A 284 -8.02 -5.53 -7.16
C ARG A 284 -9.14 -4.63 -6.63
N LYS A 285 -9.93 -4.02 -7.52
CA LYS A 285 -11.06 -3.16 -7.13
C LYS A 285 -12.14 -3.94 -6.37
N GLU A 286 -12.53 -5.12 -6.83
CA GLU A 286 -13.53 -5.94 -6.15
C GLU A 286 -13.02 -6.50 -4.82
N LEU A 287 -11.75 -6.92 -4.73
CA LEU A 287 -11.15 -7.35 -3.46
C LEU A 287 -11.13 -6.22 -2.42
N LEU A 288 -10.74 -5.01 -2.84
CA LEU A 288 -10.79 -3.84 -1.96
C LEU A 288 -12.23 -3.54 -1.51
N LYS A 289 -13.21 -3.65 -2.40
CA LYS A 289 -14.63 -3.49 -2.06
C LYS A 289 -15.09 -4.53 -1.04
N LEU A 290 -14.70 -5.79 -1.21
CA LEU A 290 -14.99 -6.86 -0.28
C LEU A 290 -14.39 -6.57 1.10
N ASP A 291 -13.13 -6.15 1.18
CA ASP A 291 -12.47 -5.81 2.44
C ASP A 291 -13.16 -4.65 3.17
N ILE A 292 -13.61 -3.63 2.43
CA ILE A 292 -14.39 -2.51 2.99
C ILE A 292 -15.74 -3.01 3.53
N SER A 293 -16.50 -3.77 2.74
CA SER A 293 -17.81 -4.31 3.15
C SER A 293 -17.67 -5.21 4.38
N ARG A 294 -16.68 -6.11 4.39
CA ARG A 294 -16.35 -6.95 5.54
C ARG A 294 -16.01 -6.13 6.79
N GLY A 295 -15.22 -5.08 6.65
CA GLY A 295 -14.88 -4.19 7.77
C GLY A 295 -16.10 -3.47 8.35
N LEU A 296 -17.00 -2.99 7.48
CA LEU A 296 -18.28 -2.39 7.90
C LEU A 296 -19.19 -3.41 8.59
N LEU A 297 -19.25 -4.64 8.06
CA LEU A 297 -20.02 -5.74 8.62
C LEU A 297 -19.57 -6.06 10.05
N ILE A 298 -18.26 -6.20 10.28
CA ILE A 298 -17.68 -6.42 11.61
C ILE A 298 -18.04 -5.26 12.56
N SER A 299 -17.92 -4.01 12.10
CA SER A 299 -18.29 -2.86 12.91
C SER A 299 -19.79 -2.84 13.29
N LEU A 300 -20.66 -3.25 12.36
CA LEU A 300 -22.10 -3.41 12.64
C LEU A 300 -22.37 -4.55 13.62
N PHE A 301 -21.61 -5.65 13.55
CA PHE A 301 -21.74 -6.77 14.49
C PHE A 301 -21.38 -6.30 15.90
N ASP A 302 -20.21 -5.67 16.07
CA ASP A 302 -19.78 -5.11 17.36
C ASP A 302 -20.81 -4.13 17.93
N PHE A 303 -21.48 -3.35 17.07
CA PHE A 303 -22.55 -2.46 17.49
C PHE A 303 -23.77 -3.25 18.00
N VAL A 304 -24.26 -4.20 17.22
CA VAL A 304 -25.45 -5.00 17.55
C VAL A 304 -25.24 -5.86 18.80
N GLU A 305 -24.04 -6.42 18.96
CA GLU A 305 -23.65 -7.21 20.13
C GLU A 305 -23.67 -6.36 21.41
N LYS A 306 -23.18 -5.10 21.36
CA LYS A 306 -23.23 -4.15 22.49
C LYS A 306 -24.66 -3.87 22.98
N PHE A 307 -25.66 -4.02 22.11
CA PHE A 307 -27.07 -3.88 22.47
C PHE A 307 -27.74 -5.20 22.89
N GLY A 308 -26.98 -6.30 22.97
CA GLY A 308 -27.44 -7.59 23.48
C GLY A 308 -28.33 -8.37 22.51
N ALA A 309 -28.27 -8.08 21.21
CA ALA A 309 -28.98 -8.89 20.22
C ALA A 309 -28.26 -10.22 19.96
N ASN A 310 -28.98 -11.24 19.49
CA ASN A 310 -28.39 -12.52 19.13
C ASN A 310 -27.63 -12.43 17.79
N THR A 311 -26.30 -12.53 17.85
CA THR A 311 -25.38 -12.42 16.69
C THR A 311 -25.01 -13.77 16.07
N ALA A 312 -25.42 -14.91 16.62
CA ALA A 312 -25.03 -16.22 16.08
C ALA A 312 -25.37 -16.43 14.58
N PRO A 313 -26.50 -15.94 14.04
CA PRO A 313 -26.75 -16.03 12.60
C PRO A 313 -25.79 -15.18 11.77
N LEU A 314 -25.42 -14.00 12.29
CA LEU A 314 -24.51 -13.06 11.66
C LEU A 314 -23.09 -13.61 11.61
N GLU A 315 -22.61 -14.21 12.70
CA GLU A 315 -21.31 -14.89 12.78
C GLU A 315 -21.17 -15.96 11.68
N LYS A 316 -22.20 -16.79 11.49
CA LYS A 316 -22.19 -17.81 10.44
C LYS A 316 -22.12 -17.22 9.02
N MET A 317 -22.75 -16.07 8.79
CA MET A 317 -22.68 -15.39 7.49
C MET A 317 -21.32 -14.74 7.27
N LEU A 318 -20.69 -14.21 8.32
CA LEU A 318 -19.33 -13.70 8.25
C LEU A 318 -18.32 -14.83 7.98
N ASP A 319 -18.50 -16.00 8.58
CA ASP A 319 -17.69 -17.19 8.29
C ASP A 319 -17.77 -17.60 6.80
N GLU A 320 -18.95 -17.51 6.19
CA GLU A 320 -19.16 -17.75 4.75
C GLU A 320 -18.37 -16.75 3.90
N VAL A 321 -18.45 -15.46 4.24
CA VAL A 321 -17.67 -14.40 3.58
C VAL A 321 -16.16 -14.64 3.72
N ASP A 322 -15.71 -15.02 4.92
CA ASP A 322 -14.30 -15.29 5.21
C ASP A 322 -13.75 -16.54 4.51
N LEU A 323 -14.60 -17.53 4.25
CA LEU A 323 -14.25 -18.69 3.45
C LEU A 323 -14.10 -18.30 1.98
N LEU A 324 -15.09 -17.63 1.40
CA LEU A 324 -15.05 -17.18 0.00
C LEU A 324 -13.88 -16.23 -0.27
N ARG A 325 -13.61 -15.32 0.67
CA ARG A 325 -12.45 -14.42 0.58
C ARG A 325 -11.14 -15.20 0.51
N ARG A 326 -10.94 -16.18 1.40
CA ARG A 326 -9.72 -17.00 1.41
C ARG A 326 -9.55 -17.78 0.11
N GLU A 327 -10.64 -18.36 -0.40
CA GLU A 327 -10.65 -19.05 -1.70
C GLU A 327 -10.26 -18.10 -2.84
N ALA A 328 -10.82 -16.88 -2.87
CA ALA A 328 -10.45 -15.86 -3.85
C ALA A 328 -8.96 -15.48 -3.76
N GLU A 329 -8.42 -15.29 -2.55
CA GLU A 329 -7.00 -14.98 -2.35
C GLU A 329 -6.09 -16.13 -2.82
N GLU A 330 -6.45 -17.40 -2.59
CA GLU A 330 -5.71 -18.56 -3.07
C GLU A 330 -5.63 -18.60 -4.60
N HIS A 331 -6.76 -18.41 -5.29
CA HIS A 331 -6.79 -18.31 -6.75
C HIS A 331 -5.99 -17.11 -7.26
N TYR A 332 -6.09 -15.96 -6.59
CA TYR A 332 -5.38 -14.74 -6.95
C TYR A 332 -3.85 -14.94 -6.85
N ILE A 333 -3.35 -15.52 -5.76
CA ILE A 333 -1.93 -15.84 -5.58
C ILE A 333 -1.47 -16.86 -6.62
N GLY A 334 -2.35 -17.77 -7.03
CA GLY A 334 -2.15 -18.71 -8.13
C GLY A 334 -2.18 -18.10 -9.54
N TYR A 335 -2.31 -16.78 -9.68
CA TYR A 335 -2.48 -16.06 -10.96
C TYR A 335 -3.76 -16.44 -11.74
N ALA A 336 -4.75 -17.03 -11.07
CA ALA A 336 -6.08 -17.31 -11.62
C ALA A 336 -7.03 -16.14 -11.32
N PHE A 337 -6.76 -14.98 -11.92
CA PHE A 337 -7.48 -13.73 -11.62
C PHE A 337 -8.96 -13.75 -12.03
N ASP A 338 -9.33 -14.50 -13.07
CA ASP A 338 -10.73 -14.69 -13.48
C ASP A 338 -11.54 -15.40 -12.39
N ASP A 339 -11.04 -16.53 -11.90
CA ASP A 339 -11.67 -17.29 -10.82
C ASP A 339 -11.72 -16.46 -9.54
N ALA A 340 -10.62 -15.80 -9.18
CA ALA A 340 -10.55 -14.93 -8.01
C ALA A 340 -11.60 -13.80 -8.09
N LEU A 341 -11.75 -13.17 -9.26
CA LEU A 341 -12.74 -12.12 -9.49
C LEU A 341 -14.18 -12.64 -9.37
N GLU A 342 -14.48 -13.81 -9.92
CA GLU A 342 -15.81 -14.43 -9.81
C GLU A 342 -16.15 -14.78 -8.36
N ILE A 343 -15.24 -15.43 -7.64
CA ILE A 343 -15.42 -15.78 -6.22
C ILE A 343 -15.56 -14.52 -5.37
N THR A 344 -14.77 -13.48 -5.65
CA THR A 344 -14.87 -12.19 -4.94
C THR A 344 -16.24 -11.56 -5.12
N LYS A 345 -16.83 -11.60 -6.32
CA LYS A 345 -18.20 -11.12 -6.55
C LYS A 345 -19.21 -11.91 -5.73
N HIS A 346 -19.10 -13.23 -5.67
CA HIS A 346 -19.96 -14.05 -4.80
C HIS A 346 -19.77 -13.72 -3.31
N ALA A 347 -18.54 -13.45 -2.87
CA ALA A 347 -18.24 -13.03 -1.50
C ALA A 347 -18.88 -11.68 -1.17
N ILE A 348 -18.89 -10.73 -2.10
CA ILE A 348 -19.55 -9.43 -1.95
C ILE A 348 -21.07 -9.62 -1.82
N GLU A 349 -21.69 -10.45 -2.65
CA GLU A 349 -23.12 -10.75 -2.53
C GLU A 349 -23.45 -11.39 -1.17
N ALA A 350 -22.58 -12.27 -0.65
CA ALA A 350 -22.72 -12.83 0.68
C ALA A 350 -22.59 -11.76 1.78
N ALA A 351 -21.63 -10.85 1.65
CA ALA A 351 -21.44 -9.74 2.57
C ALA A 351 -22.65 -8.78 2.57
N GLU A 352 -23.19 -8.43 1.39
CA GLU A 352 -24.39 -7.60 1.26
C GLU A 352 -25.62 -8.25 1.94
N ARG A 353 -25.79 -9.57 1.81
CA ARG A 353 -26.84 -10.30 2.54
C ARG A 353 -26.64 -10.19 4.06
N ALA A 354 -25.40 -10.33 4.53
CA ALA A 354 -25.06 -10.24 5.94
C ALA A 354 -25.28 -8.83 6.49
N GLU A 355 -24.92 -7.79 5.73
CA GLU A 355 -25.15 -6.39 6.07
C GLU A 355 -26.66 -6.09 6.23
N GLN A 356 -27.50 -6.59 5.33
CA GLN A 356 -28.95 -6.41 5.41
C GLN A 356 -29.53 -7.05 6.68
N GLU A 357 -29.09 -8.25 7.04
CA GLU A 357 -29.53 -8.90 8.28
C GLU A 357 -28.99 -8.18 9.52
N ALA A 358 -27.75 -7.69 9.49
CA ALA A 358 -27.18 -6.90 10.57
C ALA A 358 -27.97 -5.61 10.80
N VAL A 359 -28.37 -4.91 9.73
CA VAL A 359 -29.23 -3.72 9.81
C VAL A 359 -30.61 -4.07 10.37
N ARG A 360 -31.18 -5.21 9.99
CA ARG A 360 -32.47 -5.68 10.54
C ARG A 360 -32.37 -5.93 12.05
N LEU A 361 -31.32 -6.61 12.50
CA LEU A 361 -31.08 -6.88 13.93
C LEU A 361 -30.83 -5.59 14.69
N LYS A 362 -30.03 -4.68 14.13
CA LYS A 362 -29.82 -3.33 14.67
C LYS A 362 -31.13 -2.59 14.88
N ASN A 363 -31.99 -2.52 13.85
CA ASN A 363 -33.26 -1.81 13.94
C ASN A 363 -34.20 -2.45 14.98
N SER A 364 -34.20 -3.79 15.07
CA SER A 364 -34.98 -4.52 16.07
C SER A 364 -34.50 -4.23 17.50
N ALA A 365 -33.19 -4.23 17.72
CA ALA A 365 -32.59 -3.91 19.02
C ALA A 365 -32.92 -2.46 19.43
N LEU A 366 -32.68 -1.50 18.54
CA LEU A 366 -32.98 -0.08 18.79
C LEU A 366 -34.46 0.18 19.08
N PHE A 367 -35.35 -0.54 18.38
CA PHE A 367 -36.79 -0.46 18.63
C PHE A 367 -37.16 -0.91 20.06
N TRP A 368 -36.63 -2.06 20.50
CA TRP A 368 -36.89 -2.57 21.84
C TRP A 368 -36.29 -1.68 22.93
N ILE A 369 -35.11 -1.12 22.70
CA ILE A 369 -34.48 -0.14 23.61
C ILE A 369 -35.38 1.08 23.74
N TYR A 370 -35.83 1.65 22.62
CA TYR A 370 -36.73 2.80 22.63
C TYR A 370 -38.02 2.51 23.40
N ILE A 371 -38.62 1.32 23.24
CA ILE A 371 -39.81 0.91 23.99
C ILE A 371 -39.50 0.83 25.49
N ILE A 372 -38.40 0.19 25.89
CA ILE A 372 -38.00 0.05 27.29
C ILE A 372 -37.76 1.43 27.90
N GLU A 373 -37.02 2.30 27.21
CA GLU A 373 -36.78 3.68 27.64
C GLU A 373 -38.08 4.45 27.79
N TRP A 374 -38.99 4.34 26.82
CA TRP A 374 -40.30 5.00 26.88
C TRP A 374 -41.11 4.53 28.09
N PHE A 375 -41.14 3.23 28.37
CA PHE A 375 -41.80 2.70 29.56
C PHE A 375 -41.13 3.15 30.86
N VAL A 376 -39.79 3.17 30.92
CA VAL A 376 -39.03 3.61 32.11
C VAL A 376 -39.27 5.09 32.37
N VAL A 377 -39.21 5.94 31.35
CA VAL A 377 -39.46 7.38 31.46
C VAL A 377 -40.91 7.64 31.87
N THR A 378 -41.87 6.95 31.25
CA THR A 378 -43.30 7.09 31.58
C THR A 378 -43.58 6.63 33.00
N ALA A 379 -43.07 5.46 33.42
CA ALA A 379 -43.21 4.95 34.78
C ALA A 379 -42.59 5.90 35.82
N THR A 380 -41.38 6.40 35.55
CA THR A 380 -40.71 7.36 36.44
C THR A 380 -41.51 8.66 36.54
N SER A 381 -42.03 9.17 35.43
CA SER A 381 -42.89 10.37 35.40
C SER A 381 -44.18 10.18 36.18
N LEU A 382 -44.86 9.03 36.01
CA LEU A 382 -46.09 8.71 36.73
C LEU A 382 -45.83 8.55 38.24
N ILE A 383 -44.79 7.81 38.63
CA ILE A 383 -44.44 7.61 40.05
C ILE A 383 -44.09 8.95 40.70
N THR A 384 -43.22 9.75 40.09
CA THR A 384 -42.85 11.07 40.61
C THR A 384 -44.06 12.01 40.68
N GLY A 385 -44.91 12.02 39.65
CA GLY A 385 -46.17 12.76 39.63
C GLY A 385 -47.12 12.36 40.75
N VAL A 386 -47.30 11.06 41.00
CA VAL A 386 -48.13 10.55 42.12
C VAL A 386 -47.55 10.95 43.47
N VAL A 387 -46.23 10.86 43.64
CA VAL A 387 -45.55 11.29 44.88
C VAL A 387 -45.78 12.79 45.12
N VAL A 388 -45.55 13.64 44.11
CA VAL A 388 -45.76 15.09 44.20
C VAL A 388 -47.23 15.42 44.48
N TRP A 389 -48.17 14.81 43.76
CA TRP A 389 -49.60 15.02 43.97
C TRP A 389 -50.03 14.60 45.39
N THR A 390 -49.52 13.47 45.89
CA THR A 390 -49.82 13.00 47.25
C THR A 390 -49.31 13.97 48.31
N LEU A 391 -48.13 14.57 48.11
CA LEU A 391 -47.56 15.55 49.03
C LEU A 391 -48.29 16.90 48.96
N MET A 392 -48.54 17.43 47.76
CA MET A 392 -49.02 18.80 47.57
C MET A 392 -50.56 18.92 47.55
N VAL A 393 -51.27 17.99 46.90
CA VAL A 393 -52.72 18.09 46.65
C VAL A 393 -53.52 17.31 47.69
N ARG A 394 -53.12 16.07 47.99
CA ARG A 394 -53.73 15.30 49.09
C ARG A 394 -53.31 15.85 50.47
N ARG A 395 -52.38 16.83 50.49
CA ARG A 395 -51.97 17.64 51.65
C ARG A 395 -51.69 16.82 52.91
N ARG A 396 -51.03 15.67 52.75
CA ARG A 396 -50.68 14.83 53.91
C ARG A 396 -49.63 15.50 54.81
N TYR A 397 -48.84 16.43 54.27
CA TYR A 397 -47.80 17.17 54.99
C TYR A 397 -47.81 18.70 54.81
N PHE A 398 -48.43 19.26 53.76
CA PHE A 398 -48.53 20.71 53.58
C PHE A 398 -49.89 21.23 54.09
N LYS A 399 -49.90 21.91 55.25
CA LYS A 399 -51.07 22.61 55.79
C LYS A 399 -51.41 23.86 54.96
N GLU A 400 -52.71 24.14 54.86
CA GLU A 400 -53.25 25.30 54.16
C GLU A 400 -52.73 26.61 54.75
N ILE A 401 -52.13 27.49 53.92
CA ILE A 401 -51.74 28.83 54.34
C ILE A 401 -53.03 29.63 54.54
N ARG A 402 -53.31 29.96 55.80
CA ARG A 402 -54.42 30.82 56.24
C ARG A 402 -54.34 32.13 55.44
N SER A 403 -55.37 32.44 54.64
CA SER A 403 -55.44 33.70 53.93
C SER A 403 -55.45 34.86 54.93
N THR A 404 -54.44 35.71 54.91
CA THR A 404 -54.46 37.01 55.61
C THR A 404 -55.36 37.96 54.82
N ARG A 405 -56.65 37.93 55.14
CA ARG A 405 -57.59 38.97 54.71
C ARG A 405 -57.27 40.22 55.54
N PHE A 406 -56.63 41.21 54.92
CA PHE A 406 -56.48 42.54 55.53
C PHE A 406 -57.88 43.15 55.71
N ILE A 407 -58.29 43.30 56.97
CA ILE A 407 -59.46 44.08 57.35
C ILE A 407 -59.02 45.55 57.33
N LYS A 408 -59.81 46.37 56.61
CA LYS A 408 -59.70 47.82 56.58
C LYS A 408 -60.31 48.44 57.84
#